data_AF-A0A952Z200-F1
#
_entry.id   AF-A0A952Z200-F1
#
_cell.length_a   1.000
_cell.length_b   1.000
_cell.length_c   1.000
_cell.angle_alpha   90.00
_cell.angle_beta   90.00
_cell.angle_gamma   90.00
#
_symmetry.space_group_name_H-M   'P 1'
#
loop_
_entity.id
_entity.type
_entity.pdbx_description
1 polymer ?
#
loop_
_entity_poly.entity_id
_entity_poly.type
_entity_poly.pdbx_seq_one_letter_code
_entity_poly.pdbx_strand_id
1 'polypeptide(L)'
;MALNVEHLLRTAATLEQALIAIKNHRQRDDVLFDLYRNAAIKSFELSLETAGKLLRKALKAYGGAPRSVDALVFNDVLRHAGKHGLLDAPAVERWLGYHANRNNTAHDYGEGFANATLKLLPEYLRDVRELAPKIQSVFDASV
;
A
#
# COMPACT_ATOMS: atom_id res chain seq x y z
N MET A 1 -15.31 0.66 -10.68
CA MET A 1 -14.31 -0.41 -10.88
C MET A 1 -14.33 -1.29 -9.65
N ALA A 2 -14.37 -2.62 -9.79
CA ALA A 2 -14.47 -3.53 -8.64
C ALA A 2 -13.15 -3.57 -7.85
N LEU A 3 -13.24 -3.52 -6.51
CA LEU A 3 -12.08 -3.66 -5.62
C LEU A 3 -11.56 -5.11 -5.68
N ASN A 4 -10.43 -5.32 -6.36
CA ASN A 4 -9.80 -6.63 -6.53
C ASN A 4 -8.26 -6.54 -6.49
N VAL A 5 -7.61 -7.70 -6.40
CA VAL A 5 -6.15 -7.81 -6.33
C VAL A 5 -5.46 -7.34 -7.62
N GLU A 6 -6.10 -7.52 -8.78
CA GLU A 6 -5.60 -7.03 -10.06
C GLU A 6 -5.43 -5.51 -10.07
N HIS A 7 -6.41 -4.77 -9.52
CA HIS A 7 -6.32 -3.32 -9.40
C HIS A 7 -5.18 -2.89 -8.47
N LEU A 8 -4.99 -3.60 -7.35
CA LEU A 8 -3.85 -3.37 -6.45
C LEU A 8 -2.52 -3.56 -7.20
N LEU A 9 -2.38 -4.66 -7.95
CA LEU A 9 -1.17 -4.94 -8.73
C LEU A 9 -0.95 -3.92 -9.84
N ARG A 10 -2.01 -3.42 -10.48
CA ARG A 10 -1.92 -2.37 -11.49
C ARG A 10 -1.38 -1.07 -10.90
N THR A 11 -1.86 -0.66 -9.73
CA THR A 11 -1.35 0.54 -9.04
C THR A 11 0.09 0.37 -8.57
N ALA A 12 0.47 -0.83 -8.13
CA ALA A 12 1.86 -1.18 -7.84
C ALA A 12 2.77 -1.10 -9.07
N ALA A 13 2.30 -1.57 -10.24
CA ALA A 13 3.05 -1.45 -11.49
C ALA A 13 3.23 0.02 -11.91
N THR A 14 2.22 0.87 -11.74
CA THR A 14 2.36 2.32 -11.98
C THR A 14 3.40 2.95 -11.05
N LEU A 15 3.39 2.59 -9.76
CA LEU A 15 4.42 3.03 -8.81
C LEU A 15 5.83 2.61 -9.26
N GLU A 16 6.01 1.36 -9.68
CA GLU A 16 7.30 0.88 -10.18
C GLU A 16 7.81 1.70 -11.36
N GLN A 17 6.95 1.97 -12.35
CA GLN A 17 7.32 2.78 -13.51
C GLN A 17 7.71 4.21 -13.11
N ALA A 18 6.99 4.81 -12.15
CA ALA A 18 7.35 6.13 -11.63
C ALA A 18 8.72 6.12 -10.92
N LEU A 19 9.01 5.09 -10.12
CA LEU A 19 10.32 4.93 -9.47
C LEU A 19 11.46 4.74 -10.47
N ILE A 20 11.24 3.95 -11.54
CA ILE A 20 12.20 3.76 -12.62
C ILE A 20 12.46 5.10 -13.33
N ALA A 21 11.41 5.86 -13.65
CA ALA A 21 11.53 7.19 -14.26
C ALA A 21 12.32 8.16 -13.36
N ILE A 22 12.00 8.23 -12.07
CA ILE A 22 12.74 9.02 -11.06
C ILE A 22 14.22 8.62 -11.02
N LYS A 23 14.53 7.33 -11.09
CA LYS A 23 15.91 6.83 -11.03
C LYS A 23 16.71 7.22 -12.28
N ASN A 24 16.09 7.09 -13.45
CA ASN A 24 16.75 7.32 -14.74
C ASN A 24 16.80 8.80 -15.16
N HIS A 25 15.94 9.64 -14.56
CA HIS A 25 15.92 11.07 -14.84
C HIS A 25 17.08 11.79 -14.17
N ARG A 26 17.88 12.52 -14.96
CA ARG A 26 19.12 13.16 -14.50
C ARG A 26 18.90 14.50 -13.83
N GLN A 27 17.94 15.28 -14.32
CA GLN A 27 17.60 16.59 -13.77
C GLN A 27 16.65 16.40 -12.58
N ARG A 28 16.81 17.20 -11.53
CA ARG A 28 16.06 17.06 -10.27
C ARG A 28 15.19 18.28 -9.96
N ASP A 29 15.19 19.24 -10.88
CA ASP A 29 14.65 20.59 -10.76
C ASP A 29 13.78 20.95 -11.96
N ASP A 30 13.24 19.95 -12.66
CA ASP A 30 12.34 20.14 -13.79
C ASP A 30 10.94 19.56 -13.55
N VAL A 31 10.00 20.00 -14.40
CA VAL A 31 8.59 19.62 -14.31
C VAL A 31 8.39 18.10 -14.49
N LEU A 32 9.25 17.44 -15.27
CA LEU A 32 9.16 15.99 -15.48
C LEU A 32 9.52 15.24 -14.20
N PHE A 33 10.54 15.70 -13.48
CA PHE A 33 10.93 15.12 -12.20
C PHE A 33 9.79 15.20 -11.19
N ASP A 34 9.17 16.38 -11.07
CA ASP A 34 8.01 16.58 -10.19
C ASP A 34 6.81 15.73 -10.60
N LEU A 35 6.55 15.60 -11.91
CA LEU A 35 5.50 14.74 -12.42
C LEU A 35 5.72 13.28 -12.01
N TYR A 36 6.94 12.76 -12.12
CA TYR A 36 7.25 11.39 -11.72
C TYR A 36 7.12 11.19 -10.20
N ARG A 37 7.54 12.16 -9.40
CA ARG A 37 7.36 12.12 -7.93
C ARG A 37 5.89 12.11 -7.55
N ASN A 38 5.10 12.98 -8.15
CA ASN A 38 3.65 13.03 -7.93
C ASN A 38 2.98 11.72 -8.34
N ALA A 39 3.37 11.13 -9.46
CA ALA A 39 2.88 9.82 -9.89
C ALA A 39 3.24 8.71 -8.90
N ALA A 40 4.48 8.69 -8.37
CA ALA A 40 4.91 7.72 -7.36
C ALA A 40 4.11 7.87 -6.06
N ILE A 41 3.99 9.10 -5.53
CA ILE A 41 3.24 9.38 -4.30
C ILE A 41 1.77 8.99 -4.46
N LYS A 42 1.13 9.39 -5.57
CA LYS A 42 -0.29 9.06 -5.79
C LYS A 42 -0.53 7.57 -5.94
N SER A 43 0.36 6.87 -6.63
CA SER A 43 0.29 5.41 -6.78
C SER A 43 0.47 4.70 -5.43
N PHE A 44 1.37 5.19 -4.58
CA PHE A 44 1.54 4.72 -3.21
C PHE A 44 0.28 4.91 -2.37
N GLU A 45 -0.30 6.11 -2.34
CA GLU A 45 -1.53 6.39 -1.59
C GLU A 45 -2.69 5.48 -2.02
N LEU A 46 -2.90 5.37 -3.33
CA LEU A 46 -4.02 4.60 -3.89
C LEU A 46 -3.84 3.10 -3.63
N SER A 47 -2.63 2.57 -3.81
CA SER A 47 -2.34 1.16 -3.54
C SER A 47 -2.46 0.84 -2.05
N LEU A 48 -2.05 1.74 -1.15
CA LEU A 48 -2.12 1.53 0.30
C LEU A 48 -3.57 1.48 0.77
N GLU A 49 -4.39 2.42 0.29
CA GLU A 49 -5.84 2.42 0.55
C GLU A 49 -6.50 1.15 0.01
N THR A 50 -6.17 0.75 -1.22
CA THR A 50 -6.70 -0.45 -1.86
C THR A 50 -6.34 -1.71 -1.09
N ALA A 51 -5.07 -1.85 -0.69
CA ALA A 51 -4.59 -2.97 0.11
C ALA A 51 -5.32 -3.06 1.46
N GLY A 52 -5.53 -1.94 2.16
CA GLY A 52 -6.29 -1.93 3.41
C GLY A 52 -7.76 -2.35 3.24
N LYS A 53 -8.42 -1.91 2.16
CA LYS A 53 -9.80 -2.34 1.86
C LYS A 53 -9.86 -3.83 1.53
N LEU A 54 -8.88 -4.35 0.77
CA LEU A 54 -8.79 -5.76 0.43
C LEU A 54 -8.48 -6.64 1.65
N LEU A 55 -7.56 -6.21 2.53
CA LEU A 55 -7.29 -6.87 3.81
C LEU A 55 -8.54 -6.93 4.67
N ARG A 56 -9.28 -5.83 4.80
CA ARG A 56 -10.55 -5.82 5.54
C ARG A 56 -11.54 -6.83 4.95
N LYS A 57 -11.66 -6.90 3.62
CA LYS A 57 -12.52 -7.88 2.95
C LYS A 57 -12.06 -9.31 3.25
N ALA A 58 -10.76 -9.58 3.17
CA ALA A 58 -10.19 -10.90 3.46
C ALA A 58 -10.41 -11.30 4.94
N LEU A 59 -10.24 -10.38 5.88
CA LEU A 59 -10.49 -10.62 7.30
C LEU A 59 -11.93 -11.04 7.62
N LYS A 60 -12.91 -10.61 6.82
CA LYS A 60 -14.30 -11.08 6.97
C LYS A 60 -14.46 -12.58 6.71
N ALA A 61 -13.60 -13.19 5.91
CA ALA A 61 -13.64 -14.63 5.65
C ALA A 61 -13.13 -15.46 6.84
N TYR A 62 -12.31 -14.88 7.72
CA TYR A 62 -11.73 -15.59 8.86
C TYR A 62 -12.60 -15.58 10.14
N GLY A 63 -13.63 -14.73 10.21
CA GLY A 63 -14.40 -14.51 11.43
C GLY A 63 -15.89 -14.81 11.29
N GLY A 64 -16.51 -15.37 12.33
CA GLY A 64 -17.97 -15.56 12.42
C GLY A 64 -18.78 -14.27 12.65
N ALA A 65 -18.13 -13.12 12.78
CA ALA A 65 -18.77 -11.83 13.05
C ALA A 65 -18.29 -10.72 12.09
N PRO A 66 -18.73 -10.70 10.82
CA PRO A 66 -18.28 -9.73 9.81
C PRO A 66 -18.46 -8.26 10.20
N ARG A 67 -19.46 -7.95 11.05
CA ARG A 67 -19.71 -6.59 11.56
C ARG A 67 -18.58 -6.07 12.46
N SER A 68 -17.87 -6.95 13.17
CA SER A 68 -16.74 -6.54 14.01
C SER A 68 -15.56 -6.06 13.17
N VAL A 69 -15.37 -6.66 11.99
CA VAL A 69 -14.31 -6.28 11.03
C VAL A 69 -14.59 -4.91 10.42
N ASP A 70 -15.85 -4.51 10.27
CA ASP A 70 -16.22 -3.19 9.73
C ASP A 70 -15.88 -2.04 10.69
N ALA A 71 -15.85 -2.30 12.01
CA ALA A 71 -15.51 -1.30 13.01
C ALA A 71 -14.00 -1.04 13.17
N LEU A 72 -13.14 -1.91 12.62
CA LEU A 72 -11.68 -1.79 12.78
C LEU A 72 -11.15 -0.52 12.12
N VAL A 73 -10.26 0.22 12.79
CA VAL A 73 -9.47 1.26 12.10
C VAL A 73 -8.33 0.63 11.29
N PHE A 74 -7.68 1.40 10.42
CA PHE A 74 -6.66 0.86 9.50
C PHE A 74 -5.53 0.11 10.23
N ASN A 75 -5.01 0.68 11.32
CA ASN A 75 -3.96 0.03 12.12
C ASN A 75 -4.44 -1.31 12.71
N ASP A 76 -5.70 -1.40 13.12
CA ASP A 76 -6.27 -2.66 13.63
C ASP A 76 -6.45 -3.68 12.52
N VAL A 77 -6.84 -3.27 11.31
CA VAL A 77 -6.86 -4.15 10.13
C VAL A 77 -5.49 -4.78 9.90
N LEU A 78 -4.40 -4.01 9.99
CA LEU A 78 -3.05 -4.54 9.84
C LEU A 78 -2.68 -5.52 10.96
N ARG A 79 -3.02 -5.20 12.21
CA ARG A 79 -2.76 -6.09 13.36
C ARG A 79 -3.55 -7.40 13.25
N HIS A 80 -4.80 -7.33 12.80
CA HIS A 80 -5.62 -8.52 12.54
C HIS A 80 -5.09 -9.34 11.37
N ALA A 81 -4.62 -8.69 10.29
CA ALA A 81 -3.95 -9.38 9.19
C ALA A 81 -2.72 -10.16 9.68
N GLY A 82 -1.97 -9.60 10.64
CA GLY A 82 -0.90 -10.30 11.36
C GLY A 82 -1.38 -11.54 12.11
N LYS A 83 -2.43 -11.40 12.93
CA LYS A 83 -3.01 -12.51 13.71
C LYS A 83 -3.50 -13.68 12.85
N HIS A 84 -3.99 -13.41 11.65
CA HIS A 84 -4.48 -14.43 10.72
C HIS A 84 -3.43 -14.90 9.69
N GLY A 85 -2.16 -14.49 9.85
CA GLY A 85 -1.05 -14.97 9.01
C GLY A 85 -0.96 -14.36 7.60
N LEU A 86 -1.76 -13.34 7.30
CA LEU A 86 -1.66 -12.59 6.04
C LEU A 86 -0.39 -11.73 5.99
N LEU A 87 0.01 -11.21 7.15
CA LEU A 87 1.25 -10.48 7.36
C LEU A 87 2.05 -11.18 8.47
N ASP A 88 3.37 -11.21 8.37
CA ASP A 88 4.22 -11.56 9.51
C ASP A 88 4.44 -10.33 10.40
N ALA A 89 5.00 -10.53 11.59
CA ALA A 89 5.21 -9.43 12.54
C ALA A 89 6.09 -8.30 11.95
N PRO A 90 7.21 -8.58 11.26
CA PRO A 90 7.99 -7.53 10.57
C PRO A 90 7.18 -6.77 9.52
N ALA A 91 6.35 -7.47 8.72
CA ALA A 91 5.51 -6.81 7.73
C ALA A 91 4.46 -5.92 8.40
N VAL A 92 3.81 -6.36 9.48
CA VAL A 92 2.84 -5.50 10.21
C VAL A 92 3.49 -4.17 10.61
N GLU A 93 4.71 -4.19 11.16
CA GLU A 93 5.42 -2.96 11.53
C GLU A 93 5.75 -2.09 10.31
N ARG A 94 6.21 -2.68 9.20
CA ARG A 94 6.44 -1.94 7.94
C ARG A 94 5.16 -1.28 7.42
N TRP A 95 4.05 -2.01 7.38
CA TRP A 95 2.75 -1.50 6.92
C TRP A 95 2.19 -0.39 7.82
N LEU A 96 2.39 -0.48 9.13
CA LEU A 96 2.08 0.62 10.07
C LEU A 96 2.94 1.85 9.76
N GLY A 97 4.23 1.65 9.48
CA GLY A 97 5.14 2.70 9.04
C GLY A 97 4.70 3.38 7.74
N TYR A 98 4.26 2.62 6.74
CA TYR A 98 3.73 3.16 5.49
C TYR A 98 2.47 4.01 5.71
N HIS A 99 1.54 3.53 6.54
CA HIS A 99 0.33 4.28 6.88
C HIS A 99 0.63 5.57 7.64
N ALA A 100 1.56 5.53 8.60
CA ALA A 100 2.01 6.71 9.31
C ALA A 100 2.68 7.71 8.36
N ASN A 101 3.55 7.25 7.46
CA ASN A 101 4.18 8.09 6.46
C ASN A 101 3.13 8.77 5.56
N ARG A 102 2.16 8.02 5.02
CA ARG A 102 1.07 8.55 4.19
C ARG A 102 0.27 9.64 4.88
N ASN A 103 -0.01 9.49 6.17
CA ASN A 103 -0.74 10.51 6.93
C ASN A 103 0.08 11.79 7.11
N ASN A 104 1.40 11.69 7.19
CA ASN A 104 2.26 12.87 7.18
C ASN A 104 2.38 13.50 5.78
N THR A 105 2.39 12.70 4.70
CA THR A 105 2.43 13.18 3.30
C THR A 105 1.27 14.09 2.93
N ALA A 106 0.08 13.82 3.47
CA ALA A 106 -1.10 14.62 3.19
C ALA A 106 -1.02 16.05 3.77
N HIS A 107 -0.14 16.29 4.75
CA HIS A 107 -0.07 17.55 5.49
C HIS A 107 1.19 18.38 5.17
N ASP A 108 2.24 17.79 4.58
CA ASP A 108 3.50 18.49 4.31
C ASP A 108 4.05 18.11 2.91
N TYR A 109 3.73 18.94 1.92
CA TYR A 109 4.20 18.80 0.53
C TYR A 109 5.58 19.47 0.28
N GLY A 110 6.39 19.67 1.32
CA GLY A 110 7.76 20.18 1.17
C GLY A 110 8.73 19.20 0.50
N GLU A 111 9.77 19.71 -0.18
CA GLU A 111 10.77 18.92 -0.90
C GLU A 111 11.48 17.86 -0.02
N GLY A 112 11.76 18.21 1.23
CA GLY A 112 12.43 17.32 2.20
C GLY A 112 11.58 16.09 2.57
N PHE A 113 10.25 16.25 2.62
CA PHE A 113 9.33 15.20 3.03
C PHE A 113 9.14 14.15 1.93
N ALA A 114 8.95 14.60 0.68
CA ALA A 114 8.80 13.68 -0.44
C ALA A 114 10.08 12.85 -0.69
N ASN A 115 11.26 13.32 -0.31
CA ASN A 115 12.48 12.50 -0.33
C ASN A 115 12.49 11.37 0.72
N ALA A 116 11.86 11.56 1.88
CA ALA A 116 11.73 10.51 2.88
C ALA A 116 10.76 9.43 2.42
N THR A 117 9.59 9.82 1.89
CA THR A 117 8.61 8.88 1.34
C THR A 117 9.19 8.05 0.19
N LEU A 118 9.86 8.69 -0.77
CA LEU A 118 10.45 8.00 -1.94
C LEU A 118 11.44 6.90 -1.55
N LYS A 119 12.17 7.03 -0.43
CA LYS A 119 13.09 6.00 0.05
C LYS A 119 12.39 4.73 0.55
N LEU A 120 11.14 4.85 1.00
CA LEU A 120 10.33 3.74 1.51
C LEU A 120 9.68 2.94 0.37
N LEU A 121 9.41 3.60 -0.75
CA LEU A 121 8.58 3.05 -1.83
C LEU A 121 9.12 1.77 -2.48
N PRO A 122 10.44 1.55 -2.64
CA PRO A 122 10.95 0.27 -3.15
C PRO A 122 10.61 -0.92 -2.23
N GLU A 123 10.70 -0.75 -0.91
CA GLU A 123 10.35 -1.80 0.05
C GLU A 123 8.84 -2.01 0.08
N TYR A 124 8.07 -0.92 0.10
CA TYR A 124 6.62 -0.97 -0.01
C TYR A 124 6.14 -1.73 -1.26
N LEU A 125 6.75 -1.47 -2.42
CA LEU A 125 6.38 -2.14 -3.67
C LEU A 125 6.57 -3.66 -3.56
N ARG A 126 7.64 -4.11 -2.90
CA ARG A 126 7.87 -5.53 -2.62
C ARG A 126 6.79 -6.07 -1.69
N ASP A 127 6.49 -5.38 -0.60
CA ASP A 127 5.46 -5.80 0.37
C ASP A 127 4.06 -5.91 -0.26
N VAL A 128 3.68 -4.99 -1.16
CA VAL A 128 2.41 -5.07 -1.91
C VAL A 128 2.35 -6.32 -2.76
N ARG A 129 3.45 -6.64 -3.48
CA ARG A 129 3.54 -7.82 -4.33
C ARG A 129 3.55 -9.14 -3.55
N GLU A 130 4.09 -9.13 -2.33
CA GLU A 130 4.03 -10.29 -1.43
C GLU A 130 2.64 -10.46 -0.78
N LEU A 131 1.94 -9.36 -0.48
CA LEU A 131 0.61 -9.40 0.13
C LEU A 131 -0.49 -9.80 -0.87
N ALA A 132 -0.43 -9.29 -2.09
CA ALA A 132 -1.43 -9.53 -3.14
C ALA A 132 -1.83 -11.01 -3.32
N PRO A 133 -0.89 -11.96 -3.52
CA PRO A 133 -1.25 -13.37 -3.68
C PRO A 133 -1.88 -13.95 -2.40
N LYS A 134 -1.40 -13.58 -1.21
CA LYS A 134 -1.97 -14.06 0.07
C LYS A 134 -3.44 -13.67 0.20
N ILE A 135 -3.79 -12.44 -0.16
CA ILE A 135 -5.18 -11.97 -0.19
C ILE A 135 -6.01 -12.77 -1.20
N GLN A 136 -5.47 -12.98 -2.40
CA GLN A 136 -6.17 -13.73 -3.44
C GLN A 136 -6.50 -15.16 -2.98
N SER A 137 -5.55 -15.83 -2.31
CA SER A 137 -5.75 -17.19 -1.77
C SER A 137 -6.93 -17.27 -0.80
N VAL A 138 -7.16 -16.22 0.01
CA VAL A 138 -8.31 -16.17 0.92
C VAL A 138 -9.63 -16.08 0.15
N PHE A 139 -9.66 -15.27 -0.90
CA PHE A 139 -10.86 -15.14 -1.72
C PHE A 139 -11.17 -16.44 -2.45
N ASP A 140 -10.16 -17.09 -3.01
CA ASP A 140 -10.32 -18.37 -3.71
C ASP A 140 -10.82 -19.47 -2.78
N ALA A 141 -10.37 -19.49 -1.52
CA ALA A 141 -10.82 -20.45 -0.51
C ALA A 141 -12.24 -20.16 0.05
N SER A 142 -12.80 -18.99 -0.25
CA SER A 142 -14.13 -18.56 0.23
C SER A 142 -15.24 -18.78 -0.82
N VAL A 143 -14.90 -19.33 -1.99
CA VAL A 143 -15.82 -19.62 -3.12
C VAL A 143 -16.29 -21.07 -3.09
#